data_AF-A0A437REB1-F1
#
_entry.id   AF-A0A437REB1-F1
#
_cell.length_a   1.000
_cell.length_b   1.000
_cell.length_c   1.000
_cell.angle_alpha   90.00
_cell.angle_beta   90.00
_cell.angle_gamma   90.00
#
_symmetry.space_group_name_H-M   'P 1'
#
loop_
_entity.id
_entity.type
_entity.pdbx_description
1 polymer ?
#
loop_
_entity_poly.entity_id
_entity_poly.type
_entity_poly.pdbx_seq_one_letter_code
_entity_poly.pdbx_strand_id
1 'polypeptide(L)'
;MKPTPSTPAWGPVACLLASLLAALPAQAQDDRAAERAARRQQMQLQQLQQQVSQAEAEKARLQQEREQAEKQAGERARAVARAGAAEKAALERARLLETEKAGLQQRVEALEQAALAQRQEAAAALAAKDTELARLAAALQAQTGARDEWQQRFGQQVRLVTECSEKNDRLVKLGAELLARWQGKGVLDALKQREPLLGLGDVQMFNLVQAYRDKTDSEKFVPRAARE
;
A
#
# COMPACT_ATOMS: atom_id res chain seq x y z
N MET A 1 -45.67 -11.78 38.79
CA MET A 1 -45.66 -12.63 39.99
C MET A 1 -46.21 -11.81 41.15
N LYS A 2 -47.34 -12.23 41.73
CA LYS A 2 -47.85 -11.75 43.02
C LYS A 2 -46.94 -12.32 44.14
N PRO A 3 -46.91 -11.70 45.33
CA PRO A 3 -47.68 -12.31 46.40
C PRO A 3 -48.31 -11.33 47.41
N THR A 4 -49.49 -11.72 47.85
CA THR A 4 -50.07 -11.54 49.20
C THR A 4 -50.16 -12.95 49.83
N PRO A 5 -50.67 -13.19 51.06
CA PRO A 5 -50.80 -12.39 52.28
C PRO A 5 -50.41 -13.21 53.56
N SER A 6 -50.77 -12.67 54.73
CA SER A 6 -51.43 -13.36 55.86
C SER A 6 -50.67 -13.53 57.19
N THR A 7 -51.43 -13.18 58.23
CA THR A 7 -51.25 -13.15 59.69
C THR A 7 -51.27 -14.59 60.28
N PRO A 8 -51.50 -14.91 61.60
CA PRO A 8 -51.70 -14.10 62.83
C PRO A 8 -51.06 -14.70 64.14
N ALA A 9 -51.43 -14.10 65.29
CA ALA A 9 -51.99 -14.78 66.48
C ALA A 9 -51.12 -15.18 67.72
N TRP A 10 -51.61 -14.68 68.88
CA TRP A 10 -51.70 -15.28 70.23
C TRP A 10 -50.45 -15.20 71.14
N GLY A 11 -50.54 -14.91 72.45
CA GLY A 11 -51.68 -14.82 73.37
C GLY A 11 -51.25 -14.28 74.75
N PRO A 12 -52.20 -14.20 75.71
CA PRO A 12 -52.16 -13.36 76.92
C PRO A 12 -51.80 -14.13 78.20
N VAL A 13 -51.38 -13.44 79.27
CA VAL A 13 -51.43 -13.98 80.65
C VAL A 13 -51.86 -12.88 81.64
N ALA A 14 -52.93 -13.20 82.36
CA ALA A 14 -53.53 -12.45 83.44
C ALA A 14 -52.88 -12.79 84.79
N CYS A 15 -52.92 -11.86 85.76
CA CYS A 15 -52.92 -12.17 87.19
C CYS A 15 -53.74 -11.11 87.94
N LEU A 16 -54.86 -11.58 88.49
CA LEU A 16 -55.80 -10.94 89.40
C LEU A 16 -55.50 -11.43 90.83
N LEU A 17 -55.61 -10.57 91.85
CA LEU A 17 -55.95 -10.82 93.28
C LEU A 17 -55.53 -9.56 94.09
N ALA A 18 -56.40 -8.60 94.45
CA ALA A 18 -57.52 -8.63 95.39
C ALA A 18 -57.12 -8.77 96.89
N SER A 19 -57.20 -7.61 97.59
CA SER A 19 -57.87 -7.38 98.89
C SER A 19 -57.31 -8.00 100.19
N LEU A 20 -56.96 -7.18 101.20
CA LEU A 20 -57.87 -6.76 102.30
C LEU A 20 -57.18 -5.91 103.41
N LEU A 21 -57.99 -5.05 104.03
CA LEU A 21 -57.79 -4.16 105.19
C LEU A 21 -57.30 -4.85 106.49
N ALA A 22 -56.50 -4.15 107.31
CA ALA A 22 -56.90 -3.64 108.66
C ALA A 22 -55.71 -3.17 109.54
N ALA A 23 -55.98 -2.11 110.31
CA ALA A 23 -55.41 -1.69 111.60
C ALA A 23 -53.99 -1.04 111.67
N LEU A 24 -53.99 0.26 111.98
CA LEU A 24 -52.92 0.93 112.73
C LEU A 24 -52.84 0.34 114.16
N PRO A 25 -51.64 0.38 114.77
CA PRO A 25 -51.47 1.32 115.88
C PRO A 25 -50.15 2.11 115.83
N ALA A 26 -50.28 3.38 116.22
CA ALA A 26 -49.40 4.10 117.13
C ALA A 26 -47.88 4.16 116.82
N GLN A 27 -47.51 5.33 116.32
CA GLN A 27 -46.19 5.92 116.31
C GLN A 27 -45.58 6.00 117.71
N ALA A 28 -44.35 5.49 117.87
CA ALA A 28 -43.35 5.93 118.86
C ALA A 28 -42.04 5.14 118.72
N GLN A 29 -41.49 5.00 117.51
CA GLN A 29 -40.11 4.54 117.30
C GLN A 29 -39.53 4.94 115.94
N ASP A 30 -40.10 6.00 115.34
CA ASP A 30 -39.82 6.41 113.97
C ASP A 30 -38.50 7.18 113.81
N ASP A 31 -37.90 7.76 114.84
CA ASP A 31 -36.71 8.61 114.64
C ASP A 31 -35.45 7.83 114.21
N ARG A 32 -35.21 6.61 114.74
CA ARG A 32 -34.02 5.80 114.36
C ARG A 32 -34.25 4.95 113.11
N ALA A 33 -35.51 4.64 112.77
CA ALA A 33 -35.89 3.96 111.54
C ALA A 33 -35.94 4.94 110.35
N ALA A 34 -36.46 6.17 110.57
CA ALA A 34 -36.43 7.26 109.62
C ALA A 34 -35.00 7.72 109.32
N GLU A 35 -34.09 7.77 110.31
CA GLU A 35 -32.69 8.15 110.05
C GLU A 35 -31.93 7.10 109.22
N ARG A 36 -32.21 5.80 109.43
CA ARG A 36 -31.68 4.71 108.58
C ARG A 36 -32.33 4.65 107.20
N ALA A 37 -33.61 5.00 107.08
CA ALA A 37 -34.30 5.14 105.80
C ALA A 37 -33.77 6.36 105.02
N ALA A 38 -33.52 7.48 105.70
CA ALA A 38 -32.95 8.70 105.14
C ALA A 38 -31.50 8.50 104.66
N ARG A 39 -30.66 7.75 105.39
CA ARG A 39 -29.30 7.39 104.91
C ARG A 39 -29.34 6.47 103.69
N ARG A 40 -30.28 5.53 103.61
CA ARG A 40 -30.48 4.70 102.40
C ARG A 40 -30.97 5.54 101.23
N GLN A 41 -31.87 6.49 101.47
CA GLN A 41 -32.33 7.45 100.46
C GLN A 41 -31.21 8.38 99.98
N GLN A 42 -30.31 8.85 100.87
CA GLN A 42 -29.14 9.63 100.47
C GLN A 42 -28.14 8.81 99.64
N MET A 43 -27.88 7.55 100.02
CA MET A 43 -27.04 6.65 99.22
C MET A 43 -27.66 6.33 97.86
N GLN A 44 -28.99 6.13 97.79
CA GLN A 44 -29.72 5.95 96.54
C GLN A 44 -29.68 7.23 95.67
N LEU A 45 -29.80 8.41 96.27
CA LEU A 45 -29.67 9.70 95.57
C LEU A 45 -28.25 9.90 95.03
N GLN A 46 -27.20 9.55 95.79
CA GLN A 46 -25.83 9.59 95.29
C GLN A 46 -25.59 8.60 94.15
N GLN A 47 -26.11 7.36 94.26
CA GLN A 47 -26.02 6.38 93.17
C GLN A 47 -26.78 6.83 91.92
N LEU A 48 -27.97 7.41 92.07
CA LEU A 48 -28.74 8.00 90.97
C LEU A 48 -28.00 9.19 90.35
N GLN A 49 -27.40 10.07 91.16
CA GLN A 49 -26.64 11.20 90.66
C GLN A 49 -25.39 10.75 89.89
N GLN A 50 -24.75 9.68 90.36
CA GLN A 50 -23.61 9.07 89.67
C GLN A 50 -24.05 8.40 88.35
N GLN A 51 -25.19 7.68 88.34
CA GLN A 51 -25.77 7.11 87.11
C GLN A 51 -26.20 8.18 86.11
N VAL A 52 -26.79 9.29 86.55
CA VAL A 52 -27.14 10.43 85.68
C VAL A 52 -25.89 11.04 85.08
N SER A 53 -24.84 11.26 85.87
CA SER A 53 -23.57 11.80 85.36
C SER A 53 -22.88 10.86 84.34
N GLN A 54 -22.96 9.55 84.57
CA GLN A 54 -22.43 8.54 83.64
C GLN A 54 -23.26 8.49 82.35
N ALA A 55 -24.58 8.50 82.46
CA ALA A 55 -25.49 8.53 81.32
C ALA A 55 -25.34 9.81 80.49
N GLU A 56 -25.11 10.96 81.13
CA GLU A 56 -24.82 12.23 80.44
C GLU A 56 -23.48 12.19 79.70
N ALA A 57 -22.45 11.63 80.33
CA ALA A 57 -21.14 11.45 79.70
C ALA A 57 -21.19 10.45 78.51
N GLU A 58 -21.94 9.36 78.64
CA GLU A 58 -22.17 8.40 77.56
C GLU A 58 -22.99 9.00 76.42
N LYS A 59 -24.04 9.76 76.73
CA LYS A 59 -24.84 10.46 75.71
C LYS A 59 -23.99 11.48 74.94
N ALA A 60 -23.12 12.23 75.63
CA ALA A 60 -22.20 13.16 74.99
C ALA A 60 -21.16 12.44 74.11
N ARG A 61 -20.61 11.30 74.56
CA ARG A 61 -19.70 10.46 73.75
C ARG A 61 -20.38 9.90 72.52
N LEU A 62 -21.58 9.33 72.68
CA LEU A 62 -22.38 8.78 71.57
C LEU A 62 -22.79 9.88 70.58
N GLN A 63 -23.04 11.11 71.03
CA GLN A 63 -23.28 12.25 70.13
C GLN A 63 -22.03 12.63 69.34
N GLN A 64 -20.86 12.69 69.98
CA GLN A 64 -19.59 12.91 69.26
C GLN A 64 -19.29 11.80 68.26
N GLU A 65 -19.51 10.53 68.62
CA GLU A 65 -19.31 9.39 67.73
C GLU A 65 -20.29 9.42 66.55
N ARG A 66 -21.56 9.81 66.78
CA ARG A 66 -22.54 10.00 65.70
C ARG A 66 -22.14 11.12 64.76
N GLU A 67 -21.72 12.26 65.26
CA GLU A 67 -21.25 13.38 64.43
C GLU A 67 -19.99 13.00 63.63
N GLN A 68 -19.05 12.26 64.23
CA GLN A 68 -17.88 11.75 63.53
C GLN A 68 -18.24 10.71 62.47
N ALA A 69 -19.14 9.78 62.78
CA ALA A 69 -19.62 8.77 61.84
C ALA A 69 -20.38 9.41 60.67
N GLU A 70 -21.21 10.42 60.91
CA GLU A 70 -21.89 11.18 59.86
C GLU A 70 -20.90 11.95 58.96
N LYS A 71 -19.87 12.57 59.54
CA LYS A 71 -18.80 13.22 58.75
C LYS A 71 -18.06 12.22 57.87
N GLN A 72 -17.64 11.09 58.44
CA GLN A 72 -16.96 10.02 57.69
C GLN A 72 -17.87 9.40 56.61
N ALA A 73 -19.15 9.19 56.90
CA ALA A 73 -20.12 8.71 55.92
C ALA A 73 -20.31 9.72 54.78
N GLY A 74 -20.39 11.01 55.08
CA GLY A 74 -20.48 12.08 54.10
C GLY A 74 -19.23 12.18 53.21
N GLU A 75 -18.04 12.05 53.78
CA GLU A 75 -16.78 12.03 53.03
C GLU A 75 -16.66 10.79 52.13
N ARG A 76 -17.00 9.60 52.64
CA ARG A 76 -17.02 8.36 51.87
C ARG A 76 -18.06 8.41 50.75
N ALA A 77 -19.26 8.94 50.99
CA ALA A 77 -20.28 9.13 49.97
C ALA A 77 -19.79 10.07 48.85
N ARG A 78 -19.12 11.17 49.20
CA ARG A 78 -18.50 12.09 48.24
C ARG A 78 -17.36 11.43 47.46
N ALA A 79 -16.53 10.62 48.12
CA ALA A 79 -15.44 9.89 47.47
C ALA A 79 -15.98 8.85 46.48
N VAL A 80 -17.00 8.08 46.85
CA VAL A 80 -17.67 7.11 45.97
C VAL A 80 -18.34 7.82 44.78
N ALA A 81 -19.00 8.96 45.00
CA ALA A 81 -19.59 9.74 43.92
C ALA A 81 -18.52 10.26 42.93
N ARG A 82 -17.37 10.74 43.43
CA ARG A 82 -16.23 11.17 42.60
C ARG A 82 -15.61 10.00 41.83
N ALA A 83 -15.43 8.85 42.48
CA ALA A 83 -14.89 7.64 41.84
C ALA A 83 -15.83 7.15 40.73
N GLY A 84 -17.14 7.09 40.98
CA GLY A 84 -18.13 6.70 39.97
C GLY A 84 -18.22 7.69 38.79
N ALA A 85 -18.05 8.99 39.04
CA ALA A 85 -17.97 9.99 37.96
C ALA A 85 -16.68 9.82 37.13
N ALA A 86 -15.54 9.54 37.78
CA ALA A 86 -14.27 9.31 37.11
C ALA A 86 -14.29 8.01 36.27
N GLU A 87 -14.90 6.94 36.78
CA GLU A 87 -15.07 5.67 36.06
C GLU A 87 -15.92 5.85 34.80
N LYS A 88 -17.05 6.56 34.90
CA LYS A 88 -17.89 6.88 33.73
C LYS A 88 -17.12 7.71 32.70
N ALA A 89 -16.38 8.73 33.13
CA ALA A 89 -15.56 9.53 32.24
C ALA A 89 -14.45 8.70 31.55
N ALA A 90 -13.84 7.75 32.27
CA ALA A 90 -12.85 6.84 31.72
C ALA A 90 -13.44 5.87 30.69
N LEU A 91 -14.64 5.33 30.96
CA LEU A 91 -15.36 4.45 30.02
C LEU A 91 -15.73 5.17 28.73
N GLU A 92 -16.23 6.40 28.81
CA GLU A 92 -16.55 7.19 27.60
C GLU A 92 -15.29 7.52 26.80
N ARG A 93 -14.17 7.87 27.46
CA ARG A 93 -12.88 8.05 26.79
C ARG A 93 -12.39 6.76 26.12
N ALA A 94 -12.51 5.62 26.79
CA ALA A 94 -12.12 4.33 26.22
C ALA A 94 -12.97 3.99 24.98
N ARG A 95 -14.27 4.26 25.01
CA ARG A 95 -15.17 4.09 23.85
C ARG A 95 -14.76 4.97 22.67
N LEU A 96 -14.48 6.26 22.92
CA LEU A 96 -14.03 7.18 21.88
C LEU A 96 -12.71 6.71 21.25
N LEU A 97 -11.75 6.28 22.08
CA LEU A 97 -10.47 5.76 21.60
C LEU A 97 -10.64 4.48 20.76
N GLU A 98 -11.54 3.58 21.14
CA GLU A 98 -11.82 2.39 20.33
C GLU A 98 -12.47 2.75 18.99
N THR A 99 -13.37 3.73 18.95
CA THR A 99 -13.94 4.22 17.68
C THR A 99 -12.91 4.90 16.79
N GLU A 100 -12.01 5.69 17.37
CA GLU A 100 -10.92 6.33 16.64
C GLU A 100 -9.94 5.29 16.10
N LYS A 101 -9.59 4.29 16.91
CA LYS A 101 -8.73 3.17 16.51
C LYS A 101 -9.36 2.39 15.36
N ALA A 102 -10.64 2.04 15.45
CA ALA A 102 -11.35 1.35 14.37
C ALA A 102 -11.37 2.21 13.08
N GLY A 103 -11.62 3.52 13.20
CA GLY A 103 -11.58 4.44 12.07
C GLY A 103 -10.18 4.58 11.45
N LEU A 104 -9.13 4.60 12.27
CA LEU A 104 -7.75 4.61 11.79
C LEU A 104 -7.36 3.30 11.11
N GLN A 105 -7.77 2.15 11.65
CA GLN A 105 -7.54 0.85 11.03
C GLN A 105 -8.18 0.77 9.64
N GLN A 106 -9.43 1.19 9.50
CA GLN A 106 -10.11 1.25 8.20
C GLN A 106 -9.40 2.18 7.21
N ARG A 107 -8.89 3.32 7.68
CA ARG A 107 -8.11 4.25 6.83
C ARG A 107 -6.79 3.64 6.38
N VAL A 108 -6.09 2.94 7.27
CA VAL A 108 -4.84 2.24 6.91
C VAL A 108 -5.11 1.17 5.87
N GLU A 109 -6.12 0.31 6.08
CA GLU A 109 -6.50 -0.73 5.13
C GLU A 109 -6.90 -0.13 3.77
N ALA A 110 -7.66 0.95 3.75
CA ALA A 110 -8.04 1.64 2.52
C ALA A 110 -6.83 2.23 1.78
N LEU A 111 -5.88 2.84 2.51
CA LEU A 111 -4.65 3.37 1.95
C LEU A 111 -3.73 2.27 1.43
N GLU A 112 -3.62 1.15 2.12
CA GLU A 112 -2.85 -0.01 1.68
C GLU A 112 -3.43 -0.59 0.38
N GLN A 113 -4.76 -0.75 0.30
CA GLN A 113 -5.43 -1.21 -0.93
C GLN A 113 -5.22 -0.21 -2.08
N ALA A 114 -5.36 1.09 -1.83
CA ALA A 114 -5.11 2.12 -2.84
C ALA A 114 -3.65 2.11 -3.32
N ALA A 115 -2.68 1.96 -2.40
CA ALA A 115 -1.26 1.87 -2.74
C ALA A 115 -0.94 0.60 -3.55
N LEU A 116 -1.56 -0.53 -3.23
CA LEU A 116 -1.42 -1.77 -4.00
C LEU A 116 -2.00 -1.63 -5.39
N ALA A 117 -3.21 -1.06 -5.53
CA ALA A 117 -3.83 -0.79 -6.82
C ALA A 117 -2.95 0.15 -7.68
N GLN A 118 -2.47 1.25 -7.09
CA GLN A 118 -1.58 2.19 -7.78
C GLN A 118 -0.27 1.51 -8.23
N ARG A 119 0.31 0.64 -7.41
CA ARG A 119 1.52 -0.12 -7.80
C ARG A 119 1.24 -1.08 -8.95
N GLN A 120 0.09 -1.76 -8.94
CA GLN A 120 -0.30 -2.66 -10.02
C GLN A 120 -0.54 -1.90 -11.34
N GLU A 121 -1.23 -0.76 -11.28
CA GLU A 121 -1.43 0.11 -12.44
C GLU A 121 -0.10 0.65 -12.99
N ALA A 122 0.79 1.12 -12.11
CA ALA A 122 2.11 1.59 -12.52
C ALA A 122 2.96 0.46 -13.15
N ALA A 123 2.92 -0.74 -12.58
CA ALA A 123 3.63 -1.90 -13.14
C ALA A 123 3.05 -2.31 -14.51
N ALA A 124 1.72 -2.30 -14.67
CA ALA A 124 1.06 -2.58 -15.94
C ALA A 124 1.39 -1.52 -17.00
N ALA A 125 1.41 -0.24 -16.61
CA ALA A 125 1.79 0.85 -17.50
C ALA A 125 3.25 0.75 -17.94
N LEU A 126 4.16 0.40 -17.03
CA LEU A 126 5.58 0.18 -17.35
C LEU A 126 5.75 -0.99 -18.32
N ALA A 127 5.10 -2.13 -18.04
CA ALA A 127 5.13 -3.28 -18.92
C ALA A 127 4.59 -2.96 -20.33
N ALA A 128 3.49 -2.19 -20.42
CA ALA A 128 2.97 -1.74 -21.70
C ALA A 128 4.00 -0.87 -22.45
N LYS A 129 4.68 0.05 -21.77
CA LYS A 129 5.72 0.89 -22.37
C LYS A 129 6.94 0.09 -22.81
N ASP A 130 7.36 -0.91 -22.06
CA ASP A 130 8.46 -1.79 -22.44
C ASP A 130 8.13 -2.60 -23.70
N THR A 131 6.89 -3.09 -23.82
CA THR A 131 6.44 -3.78 -25.05
C THR A 131 6.38 -2.84 -26.26
N GLU A 132 5.96 -1.59 -26.05
CA GLU A 132 5.96 -0.56 -27.09
C GLU A 132 7.38 -0.25 -27.55
N LEU A 133 8.32 -0.04 -26.62
CA LEU A 133 9.73 0.19 -26.92
C LEU A 133 10.37 -0.98 -27.65
N ALA A 134 10.11 -2.22 -27.22
CA ALA A 134 10.61 -3.41 -27.89
C ALA A 134 10.08 -3.51 -29.34
N ARG A 135 8.81 -3.18 -29.55
CA ARG A 135 8.19 -3.15 -30.89
C ARG A 135 8.81 -2.06 -31.77
N LEU A 136 9.05 -0.87 -31.22
CA LEU A 136 9.70 0.23 -31.93
C LEU A 136 11.15 -0.11 -32.28
N ALA A 137 11.90 -0.73 -31.36
CA ALA A 137 13.26 -1.19 -31.61
C ALA A 137 13.31 -2.23 -32.74
N ALA A 138 12.41 -3.22 -32.72
CA ALA A 138 12.32 -4.21 -33.79
C ALA A 138 11.95 -3.57 -35.15
N ALA A 139 11.02 -2.62 -35.16
CA ALA A 139 10.65 -1.89 -36.38
C ALA A 139 11.82 -1.06 -36.93
N LEU A 140 12.59 -0.40 -36.06
CA LEU A 140 13.78 0.35 -36.45
C LEU A 140 14.84 -0.58 -37.05
N GLN A 141 15.10 -1.73 -36.42
CA GLN A 141 16.05 -2.71 -36.91
C GLN A 141 15.65 -3.27 -38.29
N ALA A 142 14.37 -3.56 -38.49
CA ALA A 142 13.85 -3.98 -39.79
C ALA A 142 14.01 -2.88 -40.86
N GLN A 143 13.74 -1.62 -40.51
CA GLN A 143 13.94 -0.49 -41.41
C GLN A 143 15.41 -0.30 -41.78
N THR A 144 16.33 -0.41 -40.82
CA THR A 144 17.77 -0.31 -41.10
C THR A 144 18.25 -1.45 -41.98
N GLY A 145 17.79 -2.69 -41.74
CA GLY A 145 18.12 -3.83 -42.59
C GLY A 145 17.64 -3.63 -44.03
N ALA A 146 16.38 -3.20 -44.21
CA ALA A 146 15.84 -2.91 -45.53
C ALA A 146 16.59 -1.78 -46.24
N ARG A 147 16.97 -0.71 -45.52
CA ARG A 147 17.77 0.38 -46.08
C ARG A 147 19.14 -0.10 -46.55
N ASP A 148 19.81 -0.92 -45.76
CA ASP A 148 21.14 -1.42 -46.08
C ASP A 148 21.10 -2.37 -47.28
N GLU A 149 20.07 -3.24 -47.38
CA GLU A 149 19.80 -4.05 -48.58
C GLU A 149 19.57 -3.19 -49.82
N TRP A 150 18.76 -2.13 -49.70
CA TRP A 150 18.54 -1.18 -50.80
C TRP A 150 19.82 -0.48 -51.24
N GLN A 151 20.65 -0.04 -50.29
CA GLN A 151 21.94 0.58 -50.60
C GLN A 151 22.88 -0.40 -51.32
N GLN A 152 22.91 -1.67 -50.89
CA GLN A 152 23.70 -2.69 -51.56
C GLN A 152 23.21 -2.95 -52.98
N ARG A 153 21.90 -3.12 -53.19
CA ARG A 153 21.30 -3.33 -54.52
C ARG A 153 21.56 -2.14 -55.44
N PHE A 154 21.37 -0.93 -54.93
CA PHE A 154 21.65 0.29 -55.67
C PHE A 154 23.14 0.39 -56.04
N GLY A 155 24.04 0.12 -55.09
CA GLY A 155 25.48 0.10 -55.35
C GLY A 155 25.88 -0.93 -56.42
N GLN A 156 25.26 -2.11 -56.43
CA GLN A 156 25.47 -3.11 -57.49
C GLN A 156 24.95 -2.63 -58.84
N GLN A 157 23.77 -2.01 -58.90
CA GLN A 157 23.22 -1.45 -60.13
C GLN A 157 24.11 -0.34 -60.70
N VAL A 158 24.58 0.57 -59.85
CA VAL A 158 25.51 1.64 -60.24
C VAL A 158 26.79 1.04 -60.84
N ARG A 159 27.37 0.00 -60.22
CA ARG A 159 28.55 -0.68 -60.78
C ARG A 159 28.27 -1.30 -62.14
N LEU A 160 27.16 -2.02 -62.30
CA LEU A 160 26.78 -2.63 -63.58
C LEU A 160 26.58 -1.58 -64.68
N VAL A 161 25.91 -0.47 -64.38
CA VAL A 161 25.71 0.63 -65.33
C VAL A 161 27.04 1.30 -65.68
N THR A 162 27.92 1.49 -64.70
CA THR A 162 29.26 2.07 -64.93
C THR A 162 30.10 1.17 -65.83
N GLU A 163 30.18 -0.13 -65.52
CA GLU A 163 30.89 -1.12 -66.35
C GLU A 163 30.33 -1.20 -67.77
N CYS A 164 29.00 -1.17 -67.92
CA CYS A 164 28.35 -1.16 -69.22
C CYS A 164 28.70 0.09 -70.03
N SER A 165 28.70 1.26 -69.37
CA SER A 165 29.03 2.54 -70.00
C SER A 165 30.50 2.57 -70.43
N GLU A 166 31.43 2.16 -69.56
CA GLU A 166 32.86 2.09 -69.89
C GLU A 166 33.15 1.13 -71.05
N LYS A 167 32.50 -0.04 -71.08
CA LYS A 167 32.62 -1.00 -72.17
C LYS A 167 32.05 -0.47 -73.48
N ASN A 168 30.90 0.21 -73.43
CA ASN A 168 30.31 0.86 -74.59
C ASN A 168 31.26 1.93 -75.16
N ASP A 169 31.83 2.77 -74.30
CA ASP A 169 32.81 3.78 -74.73
C ASP A 169 34.04 3.16 -75.43
N ARG A 170 34.52 2.00 -74.94
CA ARG A 170 35.62 1.26 -75.57
C ARG A 170 35.23 0.66 -76.91
N LEU A 171 34.02 0.11 -77.03
CA LEU A 171 33.50 -0.40 -78.31
C LEU A 171 33.34 0.70 -79.35
N VAL A 172 32.84 1.87 -78.94
CA VAL A 172 32.75 3.06 -79.83
C VAL A 172 34.14 3.49 -80.30
N LYS A 173 35.14 3.53 -79.40
CA LYS A 173 36.54 3.83 -79.77
C LYS A 173 37.11 2.80 -80.74
N LEU A 174 36.92 1.50 -80.49
CA LEU A 174 37.35 0.43 -81.41
C LEU A 174 36.70 0.57 -82.79
N GLY A 175 35.41 0.90 -82.84
CA GLY A 175 34.69 1.15 -84.09
C GLY A 175 35.26 2.37 -84.85
N ALA A 176 35.53 3.47 -84.14
CA ALA A 176 36.15 4.65 -84.72
C ALA A 176 37.57 4.37 -85.25
N GLU A 177 38.38 3.58 -84.51
CA GLU A 177 39.70 3.14 -84.96
C GLU A 177 39.63 2.28 -86.23
N LEU A 178 38.67 1.35 -86.30
CA LEU A 178 38.46 0.51 -87.48
C LEU A 178 38.06 1.35 -88.70
N LEU A 179 37.16 2.31 -88.53
CA LEU A 179 36.75 3.24 -89.59
C LEU A 179 37.92 4.12 -90.06
N ALA A 180 38.70 4.69 -89.13
CA ALA A 180 39.87 5.49 -89.45
C ALA A 180 40.93 4.68 -90.22
N ARG A 181 41.18 3.44 -89.81
CA ARG A 181 42.09 2.52 -90.53
C ARG A 181 41.56 2.17 -91.91
N TRP A 182 40.26 1.94 -92.06
CA TRP A 182 39.66 1.65 -93.37
C TRP A 182 39.74 2.85 -94.31
N GLN A 183 39.46 4.07 -93.82
CA GLN A 183 39.62 5.31 -94.58
C GLN A 183 41.09 5.58 -94.96
N GLY A 184 42.04 5.19 -94.11
CA GLY A 184 43.48 5.31 -94.38
C GLY A 184 44.05 4.27 -95.34
N LYS A 185 43.29 3.24 -95.76
CA LYS A 185 43.76 2.25 -96.76
C LYS A 185 43.83 2.90 -98.14
N GLY A 186 45.04 3.23 -98.58
CA GLY A 186 45.30 3.77 -99.92
C GLY A 186 45.31 2.70 -101.01
N VAL A 187 45.34 3.14 -102.27
CA VAL A 187 45.42 2.28 -103.47
C VAL A 187 46.65 1.36 -103.43
N LEU A 188 47.76 1.83 -102.86
CA LEU A 188 49.00 1.06 -102.67
C LEU A 188 48.84 -0.11 -101.68
N ASP A 189 48.05 0.04 -100.62
CA ASP A 189 47.79 -1.03 -99.65
C ASP A 189 46.82 -2.07 -100.21
N ALA A 190 45.86 -1.65 -101.02
CA ALA A 190 44.99 -2.56 -101.77
C ALA A 190 45.78 -3.40 -102.80
N LEU A 191 46.84 -2.83 -103.39
CA LEU A 191 47.70 -3.55 -104.33
C LEU A 191 48.59 -4.60 -103.62
N LYS A 192 49.19 -4.25 -102.47
CA LYS A 192 49.98 -5.18 -101.64
C LYS A 192 49.16 -6.34 -101.08
N GLN A 193 47.87 -6.11 -100.81
CA GLN A 193 46.98 -7.18 -100.34
C GLN A 193 46.66 -8.20 -101.45
N ARG A 194 46.83 -7.84 -102.73
CA ARG A 194 46.43 -8.66 -103.87
C ARG A 194 47.58 -9.45 -104.50
N GLU A 195 48.74 -9.57 -103.84
CA GLU A 195 49.90 -10.30 -104.36
C GLU A 195 49.67 -11.83 -104.33
N PRO A 196 49.50 -12.49 -105.50
CA PRO A 196 49.05 -13.88 -105.58
C PRO A 196 50.15 -14.92 -105.33
N LEU A 197 51.41 -14.50 -105.18
CA LEU A 197 52.57 -15.41 -105.16
C LEU A 197 53.02 -15.84 -103.76
N LEU A 198 52.76 -15.04 -102.72
CA LEU A 198 53.26 -15.30 -101.36
C LEU A 198 52.17 -15.38 -100.28
N GLY A 199 50.93 -14.92 -100.55
CA GLY A 199 49.79 -15.04 -99.63
C GLY A 199 49.92 -14.34 -98.27
N LEU A 200 51.03 -13.63 -98.02
CA LEU A 200 51.35 -13.02 -96.73
C LEU A 200 50.34 -11.91 -96.32
N GLY A 201 49.78 -11.19 -97.30
CA GLY A 201 48.78 -10.14 -97.06
C GLY A 201 47.45 -10.68 -96.50
N ASP A 202 47.01 -11.85 -96.96
CA ASP A 202 45.78 -12.49 -96.48
C ASP A 202 45.90 -12.98 -95.04
N VAL A 203 47.05 -13.57 -94.69
CA VAL A 203 47.34 -14.01 -93.31
C VAL A 203 47.38 -12.81 -92.35
N GLN A 204 48.02 -11.70 -92.76
CA GLN A 204 48.05 -10.48 -91.95
C GLN A 204 46.65 -9.88 -91.75
N MET A 205 45.81 -9.88 -92.80
CA MET A 205 44.43 -9.41 -92.68
C MET A 205 43.59 -10.33 -91.78
N PHE A 206 43.75 -11.64 -91.91
CA PHE A 206 43.08 -12.62 -91.06
C PHE A 206 43.46 -12.45 -89.59
N ASN A 207 44.75 -12.34 -89.28
CA ASN A 207 45.25 -12.07 -87.93
C ASN A 207 44.72 -10.75 -87.38
N LEU A 208 44.64 -9.71 -88.22
CA LEU A 208 44.08 -8.42 -87.83
C LEU A 208 42.57 -8.52 -87.51
N VAL A 209 41.80 -9.18 -88.37
CA VAL A 209 40.36 -9.40 -88.16
C VAL A 209 40.13 -10.23 -86.90
N GLN A 210 40.91 -11.29 -86.68
CA GLN A 210 40.85 -12.08 -85.45
C GLN A 210 41.16 -11.22 -84.22
N ALA A 211 42.25 -10.45 -84.24
CA ALA A 211 42.60 -9.57 -83.12
C ALA A 211 41.51 -8.53 -82.80
N TYR A 212 40.81 -8.01 -83.80
CA TYR A 212 39.69 -7.10 -83.57
C TYR A 212 38.41 -7.81 -83.11
N ARG A 213 38.15 -9.03 -83.58
CA ARG A 213 37.07 -9.87 -83.05
C ARG A 213 37.31 -10.19 -81.58
N ASP A 214 38.52 -10.63 -81.23
CA ASP A 214 38.90 -10.93 -79.85
C ASP A 214 38.77 -9.69 -78.95
N LYS A 215 39.21 -8.51 -79.43
CA LYS A 215 39.01 -7.24 -78.70
C LYS A 215 37.54 -6.90 -78.50
N THR A 216 36.74 -7.02 -79.56
CA THR A 216 35.29 -6.74 -79.49
C THR A 216 34.58 -7.69 -78.54
N ASP A 217 34.93 -8.97 -78.58
CA ASP A 217 34.38 -10.00 -77.70
C ASP A 217 34.80 -9.77 -76.23
N SER A 218 36.04 -9.32 -75.99
CA SER A 218 36.51 -8.99 -74.64
C SER A 218 35.79 -7.78 -74.02
N GLU A 219 35.44 -6.79 -74.84
CA GLU A 219 34.76 -5.57 -74.41
C GLU A 219 33.23 -5.69 -74.40
N LYS A 220 32.68 -6.80 -74.91
CA LYS A 220 31.24 -7.06 -74.82
C LYS A 220 30.80 -7.11 -73.34
N PHE A 221 29.76 -6.35 -73.00
CA PHE A 221 29.16 -6.42 -71.67
C PHE A 221 28.29 -7.68 -71.57
N VAL A 222 28.57 -8.53 -70.59
CA VAL A 222 27.75 -9.72 -70.27
C VAL A 222 27.28 -9.58 -68.83
N PRO A 223 25.98 -9.29 -68.61
CA PRO A 223 25.44 -9.14 -67.27
C PRO A 223 25.62 -10.44 -66.48
N ARG A 224 25.89 -10.32 -65.19
CA ARG A 224 26.20 -11.46 -64.31
C ARG A 224 25.11 -12.52 -64.28
N ALA A 225 23.84 -12.13 -64.40
CA ALA A 225 22.69 -13.04 -64.48
C ALA A 225 22.67 -13.95 -65.73
N ALA A 226 23.52 -13.67 -66.74
CA ALA A 226 23.66 -14.48 -67.95
C ALA A 226 24.92 -15.39 -67.92
N ARG A 227 25.65 -15.44 -66.79
CA ARG A 227 26.84 -16.29 -66.60
C ARG A 227 26.63 -17.49 -65.67
N GLU A 228 25.47 -17.56 -65.02
CA GLU A 228 24.96 -18.72 -64.28
C GLU A 228 23.94 -19.44 -65.16
#